data_AF-W1Y924-F1
#
_entry.id   AF-W1Y924-F1
#
_cell.length_a   1.000
_cell.length_b   1.000
_cell.length_c   1.000
_cell.angle_alpha   90.00
_cell.angle_beta   90.00
_cell.angle_gamma   90.00
#
_symmetry.space_group_name_H-M   'P 1'
#
loop_
_entity.id
_entity.type
_entity.pdbx_description
1 polymer ?
#
loop_
_entity_poly.entity_id
_entity_poly.type
_entity_poly.pdbx_seq_one_letter_code
_entity_poly.pdbx_strand_id
1 'polypeptide(L)'
;AAANKRVSNILAKSDEVLSDRVNASTLKEPEEIKLAMQVVVLRDKLEPYFAEGRYQDALVELAELREPVDAFFDKVMVMVDDKELRINRLTMLEKLRELFLRVAD
;
A
#
# COMPACT_ATOMS: atom_id res chain seq x y z
N ALA A 1 3.02 9.18 -9.34
CA ALA A 1 4.23 8.58 -9.97
C ALA A 1 5.35 8.24 -8.97
N ALA A 2 5.73 9.12 -8.03
CA ALA A 2 6.86 8.87 -7.12
C ALA A 2 6.67 7.66 -6.18
N ALA A 3 5.47 7.50 -5.58
CA ALA A 3 5.16 6.39 -4.68
C ALA A 3 5.27 5.02 -5.37
N ASN A 4 4.58 4.80 -6.50
CA ASN A 4 4.65 3.54 -7.25
C ASN A 4 6.08 3.16 -7.69
N LYS A 5 6.90 4.16 -8.06
CA LYS A 5 8.30 3.92 -8.40
C LYS A 5 9.11 3.48 -7.19
N ARG A 6 8.92 4.12 -6.03
CA ARG A 6 9.56 3.71 -4.75
C ARG A 6 9.15 2.30 -4.35
N VAL A 7 7.86 2.02 -4.35
CA VAL A 7 7.30 0.70 -4.06
C VAL A 7 7.90 -0.37 -4.97
N SER A 8 7.89 -0.14 -6.29
CA SER A 8 8.43 -1.11 -7.25
C SER A 8 9.93 -1.35 -7.05
N ASN A 9 10.71 -0.32 -6.74
CA ASN A 9 12.15 -0.47 -6.44
C ASN A 9 12.41 -1.26 -5.15
N ILE A 10 11.57 -1.10 -4.13
CA ILE A 10 11.70 -1.83 -2.86
C ILE A 10 11.32 -3.30 -3.09
N LEU A 11 10.18 -3.55 -3.73
CA LEU A 11 9.74 -4.90 -4.06
C LEU A 11 10.75 -5.63 -4.96
N ALA A 12 11.34 -4.95 -5.95
CA ALA A 12 12.37 -5.54 -6.80
C ALA A 12 13.69 -5.89 -6.07
N LYS A 13 13.92 -5.31 -4.88
CA LYS A 13 15.06 -5.64 -4.01
C LYS A 13 14.75 -6.75 -3.01
N SER A 14 13.48 -7.14 -2.90
CA SER A 14 13.00 -8.16 -1.97
C SER A 14 12.66 -9.42 -2.74
N ASP A 15 13.40 -10.50 -2.53
CA ASP A 15 13.09 -11.83 -3.07
C ASP A 15 12.21 -12.65 -2.09
N GLU A 16 11.57 -11.97 -1.15
CA GLU A 16 10.81 -12.61 -0.08
C GLU A 16 9.41 -13.01 -0.54
N VAL A 17 8.97 -14.19 -0.10
CA VAL A 17 7.60 -14.64 -0.30
C VAL A 17 6.68 -13.78 0.57
N LEU A 18 5.88 -12.96 -0.11
CA LEU A 18 4.91 -12.07 0.52
C LEU A 18 3.69 -12.85 1.02
N SER A 19 3.07 -12.35 2.09
CA SER A 19 1.80 -12.88 2.59
C SER A 19 0.63 -12.41 1.72
N ASP A 20 -0.45 -13.20 1.70
CA ASP A 20 -1.69 -12.83 1.01
C ASP A 20 -2.35 -11.58 1.61
N ARG A 21 -2.21 -11.39 2.92
CA ARG A 21 -2.85 -10.32 3.69
C ARG A 21 -1.88 -9.62 4.62
N VAL A 22 -2.13 -8.34 4.84
CA VAL A 22 -1.46 -7.56 5.87
C VAL A 22 -1.93 -8.04 7.24
N ASN A 23 -1.00 -8.39 8.10
CA ASN A 23 -1.24 -8.73 9.49
C ASN A 23 -1.20 -7.46 10.35
N ALA A 24 -2.36 -7.00 10.80
CA ALA A 24 -2.46 -5.80 11.64
C ALA A 24 -1.78 -5.98 13.01
N SER A 25 -1.67 -7.20 13.52
CA SER A 25 -1.09 -7.48 14.84
C SER A 25 0.43 -7.31 14.89
N THR A 26 1.10 -7.30 13.74
CA THR A 26 2.57 -7.10 13.66
C THR A 26 2.94 -5.65 13.40
N LEU A 27 1.99 -4.78 13.05
CA LEU A 27 2.22 -3.36 12.82
C LEU A 27 2.66 -2.67 14.11
N LYS A 28 3.78 -1.94 14.06
CA LYS A 28 4.36 -1.27 15.24
C LYS A 28 4.17 0.24 15.19
N GLU A 29 4.40 0.83 14.03
CA GLU A 29 4.36 2.28 13.85
C GLU A 29 2.93 2.79 13.60
N PRO A 30 2.56 3.97 14.11
CA PRO A 30 1.23 4.53 13.86
C PRO A 30 1.00 4.84 12.37
N GLU A 31 2.05 5.20 11.61
CA GLU A 31 1.94 5.50 10.19
C GLU A 31 1.61 4.27 9.34
N GLU A 32 2.17 3.10 9.66
CA GLU A 32 1.83 1.85 8.94
C GLU A 32 0.40 1.37 9.27
N ILE A 33 -0.04 1.56 10.52
CA ILE A 33 -1.44 1.28 10.90
C ILE A 33 -2.39 2.21 10.16
N LYS A 34 -2.08 3.52 10.14
CA LYS A 34 -2.88 4.51 9.40
C LYS A 34 -2.96 4.16 7.93
N LEU A 35 -1.83 3.80 7.30
CA LEU A 35 -1.81 3.39 5.89
C LEU A 35 -2.65 2.13 5.67
N ALA A 36 -2.52 1.11 6.50
CA ALA A 36 -3.30 -0.13 6.42
C ALA A 36 -4.81 0.14 6.41
N MET A 37 -5.26 0.98 7.36
CA MET A 37 -6.67 1.34 7.49
C MET A 37 -7.15 2.12 6.28
N GLN A 38 -6.39 3.12 5.83
CA GLN A 38 -6.74 3.94 4.66
C GLN A 38 -6.85 3.10 3.39
N VAL A 39 -5.93 2.14 3.20
CA VAL A 39 -5.97 1.21 2.06
C VAL A 39 -7.24 0.35 2.07
N VAL A 40 -7.65 -0.16 3.24
CA VAL A 40 -8.89 -0.96 3.36
C VAL A 40 -10.13 -0.11 3.08
N VAL A 41 -10.20 1.09 3.67
CA VAL A 41 -11.32 2.02 3.48
C VAL A 41 -11.45 2.43 2.03
N LEU A 42 -10.33 2.80 1.39
CA LEU A 42 -10.35 3.18 -0.01
C LEU A 42 -10.68 2.01 -0.90
N ARG A 43 -10.14 0.81 -0.68
CA ARG A 43 -10.52 -0.36 -1.48
C ARG A 43 -12.05 -0.53 -1.52
N ASP A 44 -12.70 -0.49 -0.36
CA ASP A 44 -14.16 -0.63 -0.23
C ASP A 44 -14.90 0.51 -0.94
N LYS A 45 -14.41 1.76 -0.78
CA LYS A 45 -14.95 2.94 -1.48
C LYS A 45 -14.77 2.86 -3.01
N LEU A 46 -13.69 2.24 -3.47
CA LEU A 46 -13.33 2.13 -4.88
C LEU A 46 -14.02 0.97 -5.60
N GLU A 47 -14.46 -0.07 -4.89
CA GLU A 47 -15.22 -1.19 -5.47
C GLU A 47 -16.40 -0.75 -6.36
N PRO A 48 -17.32 0.14 -5.93
CA PRO A 48 -18.39 0.62 -6.80
C PRO A 48 -17.87 1.43 -7.99
N TYR A 49 -16.82 2.23 -7.83
CA TYR A 49 -16.22 2.97 -8.95
C TYR A 49 -15.66 2.02 -10.01
N PHE A 50 -15.03 0.91 -9.61
CA PHE A 50 -14.57 -0.10 -10.57
C PHE A 50 -15.71 -0.83 -11.25
N ALA A 51 -16.79 -1.14 -10.52
CA ALA A 51 -17.97 -1.75 -11.12
C ALA A 51 -18.66 -0.84 -12.15
N GLU A 52 -18.63 0.47 -11.93
CA GLU A 52 -19.20 1.49 -12.82
C GLU A 52 -18.23 1.99 -13.91
N GLY A 53 -16.97 1.53 -13.92
CA GLY A 53 -15.93 2.01 -14.85
C GLY A 53 -15.46 3.45 -14.59
N ARG A 54 -15.70 3.98 -13.39
CA ARG A 54 -15.35 5.33 -12.93
C ARG A 54 -13.90 5.41 -12.44
N TYR A 55 -12.95 5.06 -13.30
CA TYR A 55 -11.52 5.05 -12.95
C TYR A 55 -10.97 6.44 -12.61
N GLN A 56 -11.51 7.51 -13.20
CA GLN A 56 -11.08 8.89 -12.88
C GLN A 56 -11.43 9.27 -11.45
N ASP A 57 -12.64 8.98 -10.98
CA ASP A 57 -13.03 9.20 -9.58
C ASP A 57 -12.16 8.34 -8.66
N ALA A 58 -11.93 7.08 -9.03
CA ALA A 58 -11.04 6.20 -8.27
C ALA A 58 -9.60 6.74 -8.17
N LEU A 59 -9.11 7.40 -9.20
CA LEU A 59 -7.78 8.01 -9.21
C LEU A 59 -7.69 9.22 -8.27
N VAL A 60 -8.75 10.03 -8.19
CA VAL A 60 -8.84 11.16 -7.26
C VAL A 60 -8.80 10.66 -5.82
N GLU A 61 -9.57 9.63 -5.52
CA GLU A 61 -9.61 8.97 -4.22
C GLU A 61 -8.26 8.33 -3.86
N LEU A 62 -7.61 7.64 -4.80
CA LEU A 62 -6.26 7.11 -4.60
C LEU A 62 -5.20 8.19 -4.40
N ALA A 63 -5.41 9.40 -4.90
CA ALA A 63 -4.48 10.50 -4.66
C ALA A 63 -4.43 10.89 -3.17
N GLU A 64 -5.49 10.62 -2.41
CA GLU A 64 -5.51 10.84 -0.95
C GLU A 64 -4.54 9.90 -0.22
N LEU A 65 -4.24 8.71 -0.78
CA LEU A 65 -3.20 7.82 -0.21
C LEU A 65 -1.79 8.37 -0.34
N ARG A 66 -1.57 9.40 -1.16
CA ARG A 66 -0.23 9.94 -1.36
C ARG A 66 0.39 10.43 -0.05
N GLU A 67 -0.39 11.11 0.79
CA GLU A 67 0.08 11.64 2.07
C GLU A 67 0.44 10.53 3.08
N PRO A 68 -0.45 9.56 3.41
CA PRO A 68 -0.10 8.48 4.34
C PRO A 68 1.00 7.57 3.79
N VAL A 69 1.11 7.39 2.47
CA VAL A 69 2.20 6.62 1.86
C VAL A 69 3.54 7.33 2.01
N ASP A 70 3.58 8.64 1.81
CA ASP A 70 4.82 9.40 1.99
C ASP A 70 5.24 9.42 3.46
N ALA A 71 4.28 9.64 4.38
CA ALA A 71 4.51 9.54 5.81
C ALA A 71 4.99 8.14 6.24
N PHE A 72 4.44 7.08 5.66
CA PHE A 72 4.93 5.72 5.86
C PHE A 72 6.40 5.60 5.43
N PHE A 73 6.78 6.07 4.24
CA PHE A 73 8.19 5.99 3.82
C PHE A 73 9.14 6.90 4.60
N ASP A 74 8.65 7.99 5.18
CA ASP A 74 9.43 8.91 6.01
C ASP A 74 9.66 8.37 7.43
N LYS A 75 8.63 7.76 8.03
CA LYS A 75 8.65 7.27 9.43
C LYS A 75 8.94 5.79 9.55
N VAL A 76 8.52 4.98 8.59
CA VAL A 76 8.55 3.52 8.65
C VAL A 76 9.67 2.98 7.78
N MET A 77 10.68 2.40 8.42
CA MET A 77 11.75 1.70 7.72
C MET A 77 11.26 0.33 7.24
N VAL A 78 11.11 0.13 5.93
CA VAL A 78 10.61 -1.16 5.39
C VAL A 78 11.62 -2.29 5.61
N MET A 79 12.90 -1.99 5.42
CA MET A 79 14.00 -2.95 5.59
C MET A 79 14.44 -2.99 7.05
N VAL A 80 13.79 -3.84 7.84
CA VAL A 80 14.13 -4.13 9.25
C VAL A 80 14.66 -5.55 9.41
N ASP A 81 15.37 -5.81 10.51
CA ASP A 81 15.90 -7.13 10.85
C ASP A 81 14.79 -8.17 11.10
N ASP A 82 13.67 -7.72 11.67
CA ASP A 82 12.50 -8.54 11.97
C ASP A 82 11.82 -8.99 10.67
N LYS A 83 11.98 -10.29 10.35
CA LYS A 83 11.51 -10.87 9.09
C LYS A 83 9.99 -10.81 8.96
N GLU A 84 9.25 -11.08 10.03
CA GLU A 84 7.78 -11.06 9.99
C GLU A 84 7.27 -9.64 9.75
N LEU A 85 7.87 -8.65 10.42
CA LEU A 85 7.53 -7.24 10.23
C LEU A 85 7.88 -6.76 8.82
N ARG A 86 9.07 -7.12 8.31
CA ARG A 86 9.52 -6.77 6.96
C ARG A 86 8.59 -7.34 5.89
N ILE A 87 8.26 -8.63 5.98
CA ILE A 87 7.31 -9.28 5.06
C ILE A 87 5.96 -8.57 5.10
N ASN A 88 5.45 -8.23 6.29
CA ASN A 88 4.17 -7.56 6.43
C ASN A 88 4.16 -6.18 5.76
N ARG A 89 5.23 -5.39 5.97
CA ARG A 89 5.41 -4.07 5.33
C ARG A 89 5.51 -4.21 3.81
N LEU A 90 6.25 -5.19 3.31
CA LEU A 90 6.34 -5.48 1.87
C LEU A 90 5.00 -5.91 1.27
N THR A 91 4.24 -6.78 1.95
CA THR A 91 2.87 -7.16 1.56
C THR A 91 1.96 -5.93 1.47
N MET A 92 2.04 -5.00 2.40
CA MET A 92 1.26 -3.77 2.36
C MET A 92 1.60 -2.92 1.12
N LEU A 93 2.89 -2.80 0.78
CA LEU A 93 3.33 -2.09 -0.40
C LEU A 93 2.88 -2.78 -1.70
N GLU A 94 2.89 -4.11 -1.76
CA GLU A 94 2.37 -4.87 -2.89
C GLU A 94 0.88 -4.56 -3.10
N LYS A 95 0.05 -4.68 -2.06
CA LYS A 95 -1.39 -4.42 -2.14
C LYS A 95 -1.70 -2.99 -2.58
N LEU A 96 -0.92 -2.03 -2.08
CA LEU A 96 -1.01 -0.64 -2.53
C LEU A 96 -0.71 -0.51 -4.03
N ARG A 97 0.36 -1.16 -4.52
CA ARG A 97 0.72 -1.16 -5.94
C ARG A 97 -0.38 -1.78 -6.80
N GLU A 98 -0.95 -2.90 -6.37
CA GLU A 98 -2.06 -3.57 -7.07
C GLU A 98 -3.26 -2.64 -7.22
N LEU A 99 -3.63 -1.92 -6.15
CA LEU A 99 -4.69 -0.91 -6.21
C LEU A 99 -4.39 0.18 -7.22
N PHE A 100 -3.18 0.75 -7.21
CA PHE A 100 -2.80 1.77 -8.19
C PHE A 100 -2.82 1.27 -9.63
N LEU A 101 -2.37 0.03 -9.87
CA LEU A 101 -2.38 -0.56 -11.21
C LEU A 101 -3.80 -0.79 -11.71
N ARG A 102 -4.72 -1.19 -10.83
CA ARG A 102 -6.12 -1.42 -11.18
C ARG A 102 -6.86 -0.17 -11.66
N VAL A 103 -6.36 1.03 -11.33
CA VAL A 103 -6.94 2.32 -11.76
C VAL A 103 -6.19 2.92 -12.95
N ALA A 104 -4.97 2.45 -13.20
CA ALA A 104 -4.11 2.96 -14.26
C ALA A 104 -4.26 2.19 -15.58
N ASP A 105 -5.01 1.08 -15.59
CA ASP A 105 -5.39 0.28 -16.77
C ASP A 105 -6.69 0.81 -17.39
#